data_AF-A0A969BC25-F1
#
_entry.id   AF-A0A969BC25-F1
#
_cell.length_a   1.000
_cell.length_b   1.000
_cell.length_c   1.000
_cell.angle_alpha   90.00
_cell.angle_beta   90.00
_cell.angle_gamma   90.00
#
_symmetry.space_group_name_H-M   'P 1'
#
loop_
_entity.id
_entity.type
_entity.pdbx_description
1 polymer ?
#
loop_
_entity_poly.entity_id
_entity_poly.type
_entity_poly.pdbx_seq_one_letter_code
_entity_poly.pdbx_strand_id
1 'polypeptide(L)' 'MANASLCLERQQARKNIYLTFDDGPNNPATLQVLQLLQQHAAKATFFMLAKR' A
#
# COMPACT_ATOMS: atom_id res chain seq x y z
N MET A 1 -11.46 29.69 34.91
CA MET A 1 -10.11 29.27 34.50
C MET A 1 -10.20 27.86 33.92
N ALA A 2 -10.33 27.75 32.60
CA ALA A 2 -9.86 26.64 31.75
C ALA A 2 -10.50 26.82 30.36
N ASN A 3 -9.70 27.26 29.41
CA ASN A 3 -10.11 27.59 28.05
C ASN A 3 -10.31 26.29 27.26
N ALA A 4 -11.52 26.04 26.77
CA ALA A 4 -11.83 24.92 25.89
C ALA A 4 -11.31 25.23 24.47
N SER A 5 -9.99 25.27 24.33
CA SER A 5 -9.32 25.20 23.03
C SER A 5 -8.35 24.04 23.09
N LEU A 6 -8.89 22.84 23.28
CA LEU A 6 -8.26 21.64 22.76
C LEU A 6 -8.45 21.71 21.25
N CYS A 7 -7.67 22.59 20.61
CA CYS A 7 -7.53 22.62 19.17
C CYS A 7 -7.15 21.20 18.76
N LEU A 8 -8.09 20.49 18.14
CA LEU A 8 -7.81 19.25 17.43
C LEU A 8 -6.73 19.60 16.42
N GLU A 9 -5.47 19.37 16.79
CA GLU A 9 -4.37 19.37 15.84
C GLU A 9 -4.81 18.39 14.75
N ARG A 10 -5.05 18.91 13.55
CA ARG A 10 -5.22 18.06 12.37
C ARG A 10 -3.94 17.26 12.26
N GLN A 11 -3.94 16.03 12.76
CA GLN A 11 -2.95 15.05 12.38
C GLN A 11 -3.04 14.96 10.86
N GLN A 12 -2.07 15.54 10.16
CA GLN A 12 -2.02 15.47 8.72
C GLN A 12 -1.93 14.00 8.35
N ALA A 13 -3.05 13.43 7.89
CA ALA A 13 -3.06 12.08 7.37
C ALA A 13 -2.00 12.00 6.28
N ARG A 14 -1.02 11.11 6.47
CA ARG A 14 0.05 10.92 5.50
C ARG A 14 -0.60 10.51 4.17
N LYS A 15 -0.27 11.22 3.09
CA LYS A 15 -0.77 10.92 1.74
C LYS A 15 -0.10 9.66 1.20
N ASN A 16 -0.49 8.52 1.73
CA ASN A 16 0.04 7.22 1.37
C ASN A 16 -0.96 6.49 0.45
N ILE A 17 -0.43 5.76 -0.54
CA ILE A 17 -1.20 4.81 -1.36
C ILE A 17 -0.60 3.43 -1.10
N TYR A 18 -1.46 2.43 -0.92
CA TYR A 18 -1.06 1.03 -0.73
C TYR A 18 -1.50 0.23 -1.94
N LEU A 19 -0.56 -0.47 -2.58
CA LEU A 19 -0.82 -1.32 -3.73
C LEU A 19 -1.05 -2.76 -3.27
N THR A 20 -2.13 -3.36 -3.75
CA THR A 20 -2.47 -4.77 -3.51
C THR A 20 -2.77 -5.47 -4.84
N PHE A 21 -2.36 -6.73 -4.97
CA PHE A 21 -2.59 -7.56 -6.15
C PHE A 21 -3.21 -8.90 -5.74
N ASP A 22 -4.35 -9.25 -6.32
CA ASP A 22 -5.07 -10.51 -6.06
C ASP A 22 -4.78 -11.55 -7.16
N ASP A 23 -5.16 -12.80 -6.94
CA ASP A 23 -5.19 -13.88 -7.92
C ASP A 23 -3.83 -14.27 -8.56
N GLY A 24 -2.72 -14.00 -7.87
CA GLY A 24 -1.37 -14.35 -8.31
C GLY A 24 -0.86 -15.73 -7.83
N PRO A 25 0.28 -16.22 -8.38
CA PRO A 25 1.13 -15.56 -9.38
C PRO A 25 0.76 -15.94 -10.83
N ASN A 26 0.70 -14.94 -11.70
CA ASN A 26 0.41 -15.09 -13.13
C ASN A 26 1.66 -14.76 -13.96
N ASN A 27 2.31 -15.77 -14.53
CA ASN A 27 3.46 -15.56 -15.42
C ASN A 27 2.95 -15.18 -16.83
N PRO A 28 3.43 -14.10 -17.47
CA PRO A 28 4.55 -13.23 -17.07
C PRO A 28 4.19 -11.95 -16.31
N ALA A 29 2.91 -11.63 -16.15
CA ALA A 29 2.46 -10.37 -15.57
C ALA A 29 3.06 -10.09 -14.18
N THR A 30 3.10 -11.08 -13.27
CA THR A 30 3.66 -10.91 -11.93
C THR A 30 5.14 -10.50 -11.97
N LEU A 31 5.92 -11.01 -12.92
CA LEU A 31 7.34 -10.63 -13.05
C LEU A 31 7.50 -9.19 -13.51
N GLN A 32 6.67 -8.74 -14.46
CA GLN A 32 6.69 -7.35 -14.94
C GLN A 32 6.30 -6.37 -13.83
N VAL A 33 5.28 -6.71 -13.03
CA VAL A 33 4.88 -5.90 -11.86
C VAL A 33 6.02 -5.84 -10.83
N LEU A 34 6.67 -6.95 -10.53
CA LEU A 34 7.81 -6.97 -9.59
C LEU A 34 8.98 -6.10 -10.08
N GLN A 35 9.28 -6.12 -11.39
CA GLN A 35 10.30 -5.25 -12.00
C GLN A 35 9.95 -3.77 -11.85
N LEU A 36 8.69 -3.39 -12.12
CA LEU A 36 8.23 -2.00 -11.96
C LEU A 36 8.29 -1.54 -10.49
N LEU A 37 7.83 -2.38 -9.55
CA LEU A 37 7.92 -2.07 -8.12
C LEU A 37 9.37 -1.83 -7.69
N GLN A 38 10.30 -2.66 -8.17
CA GLN A 38 11.73 -2.49 -7.89
C GLN A 38 12.28 -1.18 -8.50
N GLN A 39 11.95 -0.87 -9.76
CA GLN A 39 12.39 0.35 -10.44
C GLN A 39 11.96 1.62 -9.71
N HIS A 40 10.77 1.61 -9.09
CA HIS A 40 10.24 2.74 -8.33
C HIS A 40 10.54 2.69 -6.83
N ALA A 41 11.36 1.73 -6.37
CA ALA A 41 11.60 1.47 -4.94
C ALA A 41 10.31 1.36 -4.11
N ALA A 42 9.25 0.85 -4.74
CA ALA A 42 7.91 0.74 -4.17
C ALA A 42 7.68 -0.67 -3.59
N LYS A 43 6.73 -0.76 -2.67
CA LYS A 43 6.28 -2.03 -2.07
C LYS A 43 4.81 -2.24 -2.36
N ALA A 44 4.42 -3.51 -2.47
CA ALA A 44 3.04 -3.94 -2.63
C ALA A 44 2.78 -5.22 -1.85
N THR A 45 1.51 -5.53 -1.61
CA THR A 45 1.07 -6.80 -1.01
C THR A 45 0.44 -7.67 -2.09
N PHE A 46 0.77 -8.96 -2.11
CA PHE A 46 0.19 -9.94 -3.03
C PHE A 46 -0.68 -10.92 -2.25
N PHE A 47 -1.96 -10.98 -2.57
CA PHE A 47 -2.88 -11.99 -2.06
C PHE A 47 -2.92 -13.16 -3.05
N MET A 48 -2.25 -14.25 -2.64
CA MET A 48 -1.97 -15.38 -3.51
C MET A 48 -3.07 -16.43 -3.41
N LEU A 49 -3.42 -17.05 -4.54
CA LEU A 49 -4.28 -18.23 -4.52
C LEU A 49 -3.50 -19.44 -4.01
N ALA A 50 -4.08 -20.16 -3.05
CA ALA A 50 -3.55 -21.44 -2.63
C ALA A 50 -3.70 -22.46 -3.77
N LYS A 51 -2.63 -23.21 -4.07
CA LYS A 51 -2.76 -24.42 -4.89
C LYS A 51 -3.38 -25.52 -4.03
N ARG A 52 -4.40 -26.20 -4.56
CA ARG A 52 -4.97 -27.41 -3.95
C ARG A 52 -4.01 -28.58 -4.08
#